data_AF-A0A8S2QH43-F1
#
_entry.id   AF-A0A8S2QH43-F1
#
_cell.length_a   1.000
_cell.length_b   1.000
_cell.length_c   1.000
_cell.angle_alpha   90.00
_cell.angle_beta   90.00
_cell.angle_gamma   90.00
#
_symmetry.space_group_name_H-M   'P 1'
#
loop_
_entity.id
_entity.type
_entity.pdbx_description
1 polymer ?
#
loop_
_entity_poly.entity_id
_entity_poly.type
_entity_poly.pdbx_seq_one_letter_code
_entity_poly.pdbx_strand_id
1 'polypeptide(L)'
;MGRITSEFLSKGQRYDPTISFEELFKAGRTVWFMIAFQMQLNLPLILTDSIFGYNMLYPYTDDLVDCNSISREAKKDFAKVFHERLLNGESTYDPTVHFDGKQSNVEDLNLPSSLQPHANRVVKIFDMVKFIENDWKRGSEYDGVYMSLATIHESQMKSTLQHATTDDGYAPTMTQVEQVSAEKGGASLIAAGFLIEGRLTRAKMAYLEYLGFGLQLLDDLQDVKEDMKNNHRTIFTQTLAEGQMLDAPTARLIQYCYCAPAFETFSDDQRTVSDQKTGVTLAQYVRVSMMMFSVVLVLEAASRLQEFYSKTFYLELASLSPLTFNDLKTVRVEDKLWAIVRNQWF
;
A
#
# COMPACT_ATOMS: atom_id res chain seq x y z
N MET A 1 -13.19 -8.18 9.77
CA MET A 1 -12.49 -6.91 9.48
C MET A 1 -12.58 -5.91 10.64
N GLY A 2 -13.78 -5.46 11.07
CA GLY A 2 -13.91 -4.40 12.09
C GLY A 2 -13.08 -4.57 13.38
N ARG A 3 -13.05 -5.78 13.96
CA ARG A 3 -12.22 -6.08 15.15
C ARG A 3 -10.72 -5.87 14.91
N ILE A 4 -10.18 -6.40 13.80
CA ILE A 4 -8.75 -6.30 13.48
C ILE A 4 -8.36 -4.85 13.18
N THR A 5 -9.23 -4.10 12.50
CA THR A 5 -9.03 -2.66 12.28
C THR A 5 -9.00 -1.90 13.59
N SER A 6 -9.94 -2.17 14.51
CA SER A 6 -9.94 -1.55 15.84
C SER A 6 -8.70 -1.92 16.66
N GLU A 7 -8.25 -3.17 16.58
CA GLU A 7 -7.04 -3.65 17.23
C GLU A 7 -5.78 -2.94 16.69
N PHE A 8 -5.67 -2.76 15.37
CA PHE A 8 -4.59 -2.02 14.72
C PHE A 8 -4.55 -0.57 15.19
N LEU A 9 -5.69 0.13 15.14
CA LEU A 9 -5.79 1.53 15.56
C LEU A 9 -5.42 1.69 17.04
N SER A 10 -5.94 0.80 17.91
CA SER A 10 -5.66 0.82 19.35
C SER A 10 -4.21 0.47 19.67
N LYS A 11 -3.59 -0.44 18.91
CA LYS A 11 -2.17 -0.79 19.07
C LYS A 11 -1.28 0.36 18.59
N GLY A 12 -1.60 0.99 17.46
CA GLY A 12 -0.89 2.16 16.93
C GLY A 12 -0.93 3.36 17.89
N GLN A 13 -2.11 3.72 18.39
CA GLN A 13 -2.27 4.82 19.34
C GLN A 13 -1.56 4.59 20.69
N ARG A 14 -1.49 3.33 21.15
CA ARG A 14 -0.73 2.98 22.36
C ARG A 14 0.77 3.04 22.14
N TYR A 15 1.24 2.63 20.96
CA TYR A 15 2.64 2.67 20.59
C TYR A 15 3.13 4.11 20.42
N ASP A 16 2.39 4.92 19.67
CA ASP A 16 2.71 6.32 19.43
C ASP A 16 1.45 7.19 19.57
N PRO A 17 1.24 7.81 20.75
CA PRO A 17 0.09 8.68 21.00
C PRO A 17 0.08 9.98 20.18
N THR A 18 1.17 10.30 19.48
CA THR A 18 1.31 11.54 18.72
C THR A 18 0.84 11.42 17.27
N ILE A 19 0.70 10.20 16.75
CA ILE A 19 0.20 9.98 15.38
C ILE A 19 -1.28 10.33 15.34
N SER A 20 -1.64 11.09 14.30
CA SER A 20 -3.03 11.44 14.08
C SER A 20 -3.87 10.21 13.76
N PHE A 21 -5.15 10.28 14.07
CA PHE A 21 -6.07 9.22 13.70
C PHE A 21 -6.11 9.01 12.17
N GLU A 22 -5.99 10.10 11.40
CA GLU A 22 -6.01 10.09 9.94
C GLU A 22 -4.82 9.31 9.35
N GLU A 23 -3.61 9.53 9.87
CA GLU A 23 -2.41 8.77 9.48
C GLU A 23 -2.53 7.29 9.85
N LEU A 24 -3.02 6.98 11.06
CA LEU A 24 -3.27 5.59 11.47
C LEU A 24 -4.33 4.93 10.59
N PHE A 25 -5.41 5.63 10.26
CA PHE A 25 -6.46 5.08 9.40
C PHE A 25 -5.96 4.85 7.98
N LYS A 26 -5.17 5.78 7.43
CA LYS A 26 -4.51 5.64 6.13
C LYS A 26 -3.59 4.41 6.10
N ALA A 27 -2.76 4.24 7.12
CA ALA A 27 -1.90 3.06 7.32
C ALA A 27 -2.71 1.76 7.44
N GLY A 28 -3.89 1.82 8.06
CA GLY A 28 -4.80 0.68 8.23
C GLY A 28 -5.44 0.16 6.93
N ARG A 29 -5.39 0.89 5.81
CA ARG A 29 -6.00 0.45 4.54
C ARG A 29 -5.36 -0.82 4.00
N THR A 30 -4.03 -0.93 4.06
CA THR A 30 -3.30 -2.13 3.63
C THR A 30 -3.57 -3.34 4.54
N VAL A 31 -3.95 -3.12 5.81
CA VAL A 31 -4.42 -4.19 6.70
C VAL A 31 -5.68 -4.88 6.15
N TRP A 32 -6.59 -4.15 5.50
CA TRP A 32 -7.80 -4.76 4.91
C TRP A 32 -7.47 -5.73 3.79
N PHE A 33 -6.50 -5.38 2.95
CA PHE A 33 -5.96 -6.29 1.95
C PHE A 33 -5.35 -7.53 2.62
N MET A 34 -4.52 -7.35 3.65
CA MET A 34 -3.87 -8.46 4.35
C MET A 34 -4.89 -9.41 5.00
N ILE A 35 -5.97 -8.88 5.58
CA ILE A 35 -7.09 -9.69 6.08
C ILE A 35 -7.76 -10.45 4.93
N ALA A 36 -8.04 -9.79 3.81
CA ALA A 36 -8.64 -10.44 2.66
C ALA A 36 -7.75 -11.56 2.11
N PHE A 37 -6.43 -11.37 2.10
CA PHE A 37 -5.48 -12.40 1.70
C PHE A 37 -5.43 -13.56 2.70
N GLN A 38 -5.44 -13.30 4.02
CA GLN A 38 -5.62 -14.35 5.03
C GLN A 38 -6.92 -15.14 4.80
N MET A 39 -8.03 -14.48 4.46
CA MET A 39 -9.30 -15.14 4.14
C MET A 39 -9.21 -16.02 2.89
N GLN A 40 -8.54 -15.54 1.83
CA GLN A 40 -8.33 -16.31 0.61
C GLN A 40 -7.56 -17.59 0.88
N LEU A 41 -6.51 -17.50 1.70
CA LEU A 41 -5.66 -18.63 2.06
C LEU A 41 -6.22 -19.53 3.17
N ASN A 42 -7.45 -19.25 3.63
CA ASN A 42 -8.09 -19.94 4.75
C ASN A 42 -7.20 -19.96 6.02
N LEU A 43 -6.55 -18.83 6.31
CA LEU A 43 -5.71 -18.60 7.48
C LEU A 43 -6.51 -17.96 8.63
N PRO A 44 -6.04 -18.09 9.88
CA PRO A 44 -6.60 -17.33 11.00
C PRO A 44 -6.56 -15.82 10.72
N LEU A 45 -7.69 -15.15 10.97
CA LEU A 45 -7.80 -13.69 10.81
C LEU A 45 -7.29 -13.00 12.07
N ILE A 46 -5.99 -12.71 12.09
CA ILE A 46 -5.30 -12.13 13.24
C ILE A 46 -4.42 -10.95 12.82
N LEU A 47 -4.31 -9.94 13.69
CA LEU A 47 -3.28 -8.90 13.57
C LEU A 47 -1.97 -9.44 14.12
N THR A 48 -1.10 -9.96 13.26
CA THR A 48 0.24 -10.39 13.65
C THR A 48 1.14 -9.16 13.91
N ASP A 49 2.30 -9.39 14.54
CA ASP A 49 3.29 -8.33 14.74
C ASP A 49 3.85 -7.85 13.39
N SER A 50 4.02 -8.74 12.42
CA SER A 50 4.45 -8.43 11.05
C SER A 50 3.45 -7.56 10.30
N ILE A 51 2.14 -7.85 10.39
CA ILE A 51 1.08 -7.01 9.80
C ILE A 51 1.10 -5.64 10.47
N PHE A 52 1.17 -5.60 11.81
CA PHE A 52 1.22 -4.33 12.54
C PHE A 52 2.46 -3.49 12.15
N GLY A 53 3.65 -4.08 12.24
CA GLY A 53 4.92 -3.41 11.96
C GLY A 53 4.99 -2.86 10.55
N TYR A 54 4.64 -3.68 9.54
CA TYR A 54 4.66 -3.24 8.15
C TYR A 54 3.72 -2.07 7.87
N ASN A 55 2.49 -2.13 8.37
CA ASN A 55 1.51 -1.06 8.13
C ASN A 55 1.87 0.22 8.92
N MET A 56 2.52 0.09 10.07
CA MET A 56 3.02 1.23 10.83
C MET A 56 4.34 1.81 10.29
N LEU A 57 4.96 1.22 9.25
CA LEU A 57 6.08 1.88 8.58
C LEU A 57 5.63 3.15 7.86
N TYR A 58 4.48 3.14 7.18
CA TYR A 58 4.00 4.25 6.34
C TYR A 58 3.99 5.61 7.06
N PRO A 59 3.40 5.78 8.27
CA PRO A 59 3.43 7.06 8.98
C PRO A 59 4.84 7.60 9.28
N TYR A 60 5.85 6.73 9.32
CA TYR A 60 7.23 7.13 9.61
C TYR A 60 8.11 7.21 8.36
N THR A 61 7.85 6.41 7.34
CA THR A 61 8.64 6.40 6.11
C THR A 61 8.18 7.47 5.13
N ASP A 62 6.88 7.70 4.99
CA ASP A 62 6.31 8.58 3.97
C ASP A 62 6.88 9.99 4.07
N ASP A 63 6.95 10.56 5.28
CA ASP A 63 7.58 11.87 5.45
C ASP A 63 9.07 11.88 5.06
N LEU A 64 9.83 10.84 5.44
CA LEU A 64 11.27 10.75 5.12
C LEU A 64 11.52 10.65 3.62
N VAL A 65 10.57 10.11 2.87
CA VAL A 65 10.67 9.90 1.42
C VAL A 65 10.07 11.08 0.65
N ASP A 66 8.87 11.52 1.01
CA ASP A 66 8.05 12.43 0.21
C ASP A 66 8.14 13.90 0.66
N CYS A 67 8.52 14.18 1.91
CA CYS A 67 8.52 15.56 2.40
C CYS A 67 9.60 16.42 1.73
N ASN A 68 9.20 17.56 1.14
CA ASN A 68 10.12 18.48 0.46
C ASN A 68 11.03 19.26 1.41
N SER A 69 10.70 19.36 2.69
CA SER A 69 11.55 20.03 3.69
C SER A 69 12.73 19.17 4.15
N ILE A 70 12.75 17.88 3.82
CA ILE A 70 13.86 16.98 4.15
C ILE A 70 14.92 17.05 3.07
N SER A 71 16.18 17.20 3.49
CA SER A 71 17.29 17.38 2.56
C SER A 71 17.51 16.13 1.70
N ARG A 72 17.96 16.34 0.45
CA ARG A 72 18.32 15.23 -0.46
C ARG A 72 19.36 14.28 0.14
N GLU A 73 20.28 14.82 0.93
CA GLU A 73 21.29 14.05 1.66
C GLU A 73 20.65 13.14 2.73
N ALA A 74 19.74 13.69 3.55
CA ALA A 74 19.00 12.90 4.54
C ALA A 74 18.17 11.80 3.88
N LYS A 75 17.48 12.08 2.77
CA LYS A 75 16.72 11.04 2.02
C LYS A 75 17.63 9.92 1.53
N LYS A 76 18.81 10.26 1.00
CA LYS A 76 19.79 9.28 0.50
C LYS A 76 20.39 8.44 1.63
N ASP A 77 20.74 9.08 2.75
CA ASP A 77 21.27 8.38 3.90
C ASP A 77 20.20 7.49 4.53
N PHE A 78 18.95 7.95 4.62
CA PHE A 78 17.82 7.12 5.08
C PHE A 78 17.65 5.90 4.17
N ALA A 79 17.65 6.11 2.85
CA ALA A 79 17.51 5.03 1.89
C ALA A 79 18.54 3.93 2.12
N LYS A 80 19.82 4.32 2.30
CA LYS A 80 20.93 3.41 2.57
C LYS A 80 20.79 2.72 3.94
N VAL A 81 20.61 3.50 5.01
CA VAL A 81 20.52 3.01 6.39
C VAL A 81 19.39 2.01 6.55
N PHE A 82 18.20 2.33 6.02
CA PHE A 82 17.04 1.45 6.13
C PHE A 82 17.19 0.20 5.26
N HIS A 83 17.74 0.32 4.05
CA HIS A 83 18.02 -0.82 3.19
C HIS A 83 19.02 -1.80 3.84
N GLU A 84 20.11 -1.28 4.43
CA GLU A 84 21.07 -2.08 5.20
C GLU A 84 20.39 -2.77 6.40
N ARG A 85 19.53 -2.06 7.13
CA ARG A 85 18.76 -2.62 8.25
C ARG A 85 17.84 -3.76 7.81
N LEU A 86 17.19 -3.63 6.66
CA LEU A 86 16.28 -4.64 6.14
C LEU A 86 17.04 -5.91 5.73
N LEU A 87 18.14 -5.79 4.98
CA LEU A 87 18.88 -6.94 4.47
C LEU A 87 19.78 -7.63 5.51
N ASN A 88 20.51 -6.86 6.31
CA ASN A 88 21.52 -7.42 7.21
C ASN A 88 20.97 -7.72 8.61
N GLY A 89 19.87 -7.07 8.98
CA GLY A 89 19.24 -7.19 10.29
C GLY A 89 19.95 -6.44 11.39
N GLU A 90 21.20 -6.79 11.64
CA GLU A 90 22.08 -5.95 12.42
C GLU A 90 22.59 -4.84 11.51
N SER A 91 22.08 -3.64 11.77
CA SER A 91 22.69 -2.44 11.23
C SER A 91 23.70 -1.94 12.25
N THR A 92 24.81 -1.35 11.81
CA THR A 92 25.71 -0.59 12.71
C THR A 92 24.98 0.58 13.41
N TYR A 93 23.73 0.82 13.02
CA TYR A 93 22.84 1.84 13.52
C TYR A 93 21.75 1.32 14.48
N ASP A 94 21.63 0.01 14.78
CA ASP A 94 20.54 -0.54 15.63
C ASP A 94 21.01 -1.09 17.01
N PRO A 95 20.41 -0.68 18.14
CA PRO A 95 20.73 -1.19 19.48
C PRO A 95 20.30 -2.62 19.83
N THR A 96 19.22 -3.18 19.25
CA THR A 96 18.70 -4.50 19.69
C THR A 96 18.08 -5.30 18.55
N VAL A 97 18.24 -6.63 18.59
CA VAL A 97 17.77 -7.51 17.50
C VAL A 97 16.29 -7.90 17.61
N HIS A 98 15.62 -7.69 18.76
CA HIS A 98 14.24 -8.13 19.02
C HIS A 98 13.43 -7.03 19.72
N PHE A 99 12.12 -6.94 19.41
CA PHE A 99 11.22 -5.96 20.05
C PHE A 99 10.68 -6.52 21.37
N ASP A 100 11.02 -5.88 22.49
CA ASP A 100 10.58 -6.29 23.83
C ASP A 100 9.26 -5.62 24.27
N GLY A 101 8.58 -4.92 23.36
CA GLY A 101 7.39 -4.13 23.68
C GLY A 101 7.71 -2.66 23.98
N LYS A 102 8.98 -2.28 24.13
CA LYS A 102 9.41 -0.90 24.42
C LYS A 102 10.08 -0.29 23.20
N GLN A 103 9.84 1.00 23.02
CA GLN A 103 10.50 1.78 21.98
C GLN A 103 12.01 1.85 22.25
N SER A 104 12.83 1.70 21.21
CA SER A 104 14.29 1.82 21.35
C SER A 104 14.72 3.26 21.69
N ASN A 105 15.92 3.44 22.26
CA ASN A 105 16.46 4.78 22.56
C ASN A 105 17.18 5.35 21.34
N VAL A 106 17.03 6.66 21.12
CA VAL A 106 17.71 7.41 20.06
C VAL A 106 19.22 7.46 20.27
N GLU A 107 19.67 7.54 21.53
CA GLU A 107 21.08 7.66 21.89
C GLU A 107 21.91 6.45 21.46
N ASP A 108 21.26 5.32 21.24
CA ASP A 108 21.95 4.10 20.79
C ASP A 108 22.07 4.01 19.26
N LEU A 109 21.47 4.94 18.50
CA LEU A 109 21.58 4.97 17.05
C LEU A 109 22.83 5.74 16.60
N ASN A 110 23.68 5.10 15.81
CA ASN A 110 24.89 5.72 15.25
C ASN A 110 24.66 6.41 13.88
N LEU A 111 23.59 7.21 13.73
CA LEU A 111 23.17 7.70 12.41
C LEU A 111 24.14 8.72 11.75
N PRO A 112 24.18 8.78 10.40
CA PRO A 112 24.78 9.89 9.67
C PRO A 112 24.25 11.25 10.16
N SER A 113 25.09 12.29 10.15
CA SER A 113 24.74 13.63 10.65
C SER A 113 23.49 14.23 10.00
N SER A 114 23.24 13.91 8.72
CA SER A 114 22.07 14.34 7.96
C SER A 114 20.74 13.78 8.53
N LEU A 115 20.79 12.62 9.20
CA LEU A 115 19.64 11.93 9.79
C LEU A 115 19.45 12.17 11.27
N GLN A 116 20.45 12.75 11.95
CA GLN A 116 20.35 13.06 13.38
C GLN A 116 19.10 13.88 13.75
N PRO A 117 18.66 14.89 12.96
CA PRO A 117 17.40 15.59 13.23
C PRO A 117 16.15 14.70 13.18
N HIS A 118 16.25 13.53 12.54
CA HIS A 118 15.17 12.58 12.31
C HIS A 118 15.34 11.28 13.11
N ALA A 119 16.28 11.22 14.06
CA ALA A 119 16.66 9.98 14.73
C ALA A 119 15.49 9.32 15.50
N ASN A 120 14.62 10.11 16.14
CA ASN A 120 13.39 9.62 16.78
C ASN A 120 12.48 8.83 15.81
N ARG A 121 12.42 9.27 14.55
CA ARG A 121 11.62 8.62 13.52
C ARG A 121 12.29 7.34 13.02
N VAL A 122 13.62 7.37 12.85
CA VAL A 122 14.40 6.18 12.49
C VAL A 122 14.29 5.09 13.56
N VAL A 123 14.32 5.45 14.85
CA VAL A 123 14.01 4.53 15.96
C VAL A 123 12.69 3.81 15.72
N LYS A 124 11.61 4.57 15.45
CA LYS A 124 10.27 3.99 15.27
C LYS A 124 10.22 3.07 14.05
N ILE A 125 10.90 3.42 12.97
CA ILE A 125 11.04 2.57 11.78
C ILE A 125 11.75 1.27 12.12
N PHE A 126 12.85 1.33 12.87
CA PHE A 126 13.59 0.13 13.27
C PHE A 126 12.77 -0.75 14.22
N ASP A 127 12.04 -0.15 15.16
CA ASP A 127 11.11 -0.87 16.02
C ASP A 127 10.02 -1.59 15.20
N MET A 128 9.51 -0.98 14.12
CA MET A 128 8.57 -1.65 13.22
C MET A 128 9.19 -2.86 12.51
N VAL A 129 10.47 -2.80 12.14
CA VAL A 129 11.19 -3.99 11.63
C VAL A 129 11.34 -5.04 12.72
N LYS A 130 11.56 -4.66 13.98
CA LYS A 130 11.65 -5.60 15.10
C LYS A 130 10.31 -6.29 15.40
N PHE A 131 9.18 -5.61 15.20
CA PHE A 131 7.86 -6.27 15.20
C PHE A 131 7.78 -7.35 14.11
N ILE A 132 8.27 -7.09 12.90
CA ILE A 132 8.30 -8.10 11.83
C ILE A 132 9.20 -9.29 12.22
N GLU A 133 10.33 -9.03 12.90
CA GLU A 133 11.26 -10.04 13.42
C GLU A 133 10.71 -10.90 14.57
N ASN A 134 9.59 -10.50 15.19
CA ASN A 134 8.90 -11.33 16.18
C ASN A 134 8.24 -12.54 15.52
N ASP A 135 7.62 -12.34 14.35
CA ASP A 135 6.95 -13.41 13.60
C ASP A 135 7.91 -14.13 12.65
N TRP A 136 8.86 -13.42 12.05
CA TRP A 136 9.75 -13.94 11.01
C TRP A 136 11.21 -13.82 11.44
N LYS A 137 11.74 -14.81 12.18
CA LYS A 137 13.13 -14.77 12.66
C LYS A 137 14.13 -14.71 11.49
N ARG A 138 15.16 -13.88 11.61
CA ARG A 138 16.19 -13.78 10.57
C ARG A 138 16.91 -15.10 10.34
N GLY A 139 17.19 -15.39 9.09
CA GLY A 139 17.82 -16.62 8.64
C GLY A 139 17.33 -17.01 7.24
N SER A 140 18.06 -17.93 6.59
CA SER A 140 17.83 -18.31 5.19
C SER A 140 16.43 -18.82 4.87
N GLU A 141 15.68 -19.26 5.90
CA GLU A 141 14.30 -19.71 5.76
C GLU A 141 13.31 -18.60 5.39
N TYR A 142 13.55 -17.36 5.84
CA TYR A 142 12.67 -16.21 5.67
C TYR A 142 13.33 -15.01 4.98
N ASP A 143 14.46 -15.21 4.28
CA ASP A 143 15.13 -14.15 3.50
C ASP A 143 14.18 -13.43 2.55
N GLY A 144 13.20 -14.15 1.98
CA GLY A 144 12.18 -13.57 1.11
C GLY A 144 11.36 -12.45 1.76
N VAL A 145 11.10 -12.52 3.08
CA VAL A 145 10.41 -11.45 3.82
C VAL A 145 11.23 -10.18 3.76
N TYR A 146 12.51 -10.25 4.15
CA TYR A 146 13.38 -9.09 4.23
C TYR A 146 13.79 -8.54 2.86
N MET A 147 14.02 -9.42 1.88
CA MET A 147 14.24 -9.02 0.49
C MET A 147 13.03 -8.30 -0.08
N SER A 148 11.80 -8.75 0.21
CA SER A 148 10.58 -8.09 -0.27
C SER A 148 10.39 -6.71 0.35
N LEU A 149 10.68 -6.54 1.66
CA LEU A 149 10.68 -5.24 2.33
C LEU A 149 11.72 -4.29 1.74
N ALA A 150 12.93 -4.79 1.48
CA ALA A 150 13.98 -4.00 0.84
C ALA A 150 13.58 -3.57 -0.59
N THR A 151 12.89 -4.46 -1.32
CA THR A 151 12.42 -4.18 -2.69
C THR A 151 11.34 -3.10 -2.71
N ILE A 152 10.32 -3.15 -1.84
CA ILE A 152 9.32 -2.09 -1.78
C ILE A 152 9.93 -0.75 -1.34
N HIS A 153 10.87 -0.77 -0.38
CA HIS A 153 11.60 0.44 0.01
C HIS A 153 12.40 1.04 -1.16
N GLU A 154 13.13 0.21 -1.92
CA GLU A 154 13.81 0.67 -3.14
C GLU A 154 12.84 1.26 -4.18
N SER A 155 11.70 0.60 -4.41
CA SER A 155 10.67 1.08 -5.34
C SER A 155 10.08 2.41 -4.89
N GLN A 156 9.85 2.60 -3.59
CA GLN A 156 9.42 3.88 -3.03
C GLN A 156 10.47 4.97 -3.26
N MET A 157 11.75 4.69 -2.98
CA MET A 157 12.82 5.65 -3.25
C MET A 157 12.94 6.00 -4.73
N LYS A 158 12.80 5.02 -5.64
CA LYS A 158 12.77 5.28 -7.10
C LYS A 158 11.57 6.13 -7.51
N SER A 159 10.41 5.95 -6.86
CA SER A 159 9.20 6.72 -7.19
C SER A 159 9.34 8.23 -6.97
N THR A 160 10.29 8.67 -6.13
CA THR A 160 10.63 10.10 -6.00
C THR A 160 11.11 10.73 -7.31
N LEU A 161 11.57 9.94 -8.29
CA LEU A 161 11.87 10.42 -9.64
C LEU A 161 10.61 10.92 -10.38
N GLN A 162 9.42 10.41 -10.00
CA GLN A 162 8.13 10.92 -10.49
C GLN A 162 7.77 12.27 -9.88
N HIS A 163 8.45 12.69 -8.80
CA HIS A 163 8.26 13.98 -8.12
C HIS A 163 9.27 15.03 -8.59
N ALA A 164 10.14 14.71 -9.56
CA ALA A 164 11.18 15.60 -10.03
C ALA A 164 10.60 16.91 -10.58
N THR A 165 11.13 18.03 -10.10
CA THR A 165 10.68 19.36 -10.52
C THR A 165 11.12 19.65 -11.95
N THR A 166 10.50 20.65 -12.58
CA THR A 166 10.90 21.11 -13.93
C THR A 166 12.37 21.53 -14.01
N ASP A 167 12.96 21.94 -12.89
CA ASP A 167 14.35 22.39 -12.79
C ASP A 167 15.35 21.23 -12.74
N ASP A 168 14.89 20.01 -12.42
CA ASP A 168 15.74 18.82 -12.37
C ASP A 168 16.04 18.24 -13.77
N GLY A 169 15.43 18.79 -14.84
CA GLY A 169 15.64 18.37 -16.22
C GLY A 169 15.19 16.93 -16.53
N TYR A 170 14.61 16.24 -15.55
CA TYR A 170 14.10 14.89 -15.68
C TYR A 170 12.64 14.93 -16.15
N ALA A 171 12.35 14.23 -17.25
CA ALA A 171 11.00 14.06 -17.79
C ALA A 171 10.82 12.57 -18.16
N PRO A 172 10.21 11.75 -17.29
CA PRO A 172 10.04 10.33 -17.56
C PRO A 172 9.07 10.12 -18.72
N THR A 173 9.35 9.12 -19.53
CA THR A 173 8.40 8.66 -20.56
C THR A 173 7.21 7.97 -19.89
N MET A 174 6.08 7.86 -20.60
CA MET A 174 4.92 7.11 -20.10
C MET A 174 5.29 5.67 -19.70
N THR A 175 6.14 5.00 -20.48
CA THR A 175 6.64 3.65 -20.16
C THR A 175 7.43 3.60 -18.85
N GLN A 176 8.20 4.63 -18.53
CA GLN A 176 8.93 4.70 -17.26
C GLN A 176 7.98 4.92 -16.09
N VAL A 177 6.96 5.77 -16.26
CA VAL A 177 5.90 5.97 -15.26
C VAL A 177 5.13 4.67 -15.01
N GLU A 178 4.73 3.97 -16.08
CA GLU A 178 4.07 2.67 -16.00
C GLU A 178 4.93 1.63 -15.24
N GLN A 179 6.23 1.56 -15.55
CA GLN A 179 7.14 0.64 -14.88
C GLN A 179 7.26 0.94 -13.38
N VAL A 180 7.39 2.21 -12.99
CA VAL A 180 7.49 2.59 -11.58
C VAL A 180 6.20 2.27 -10.83
N SER A 181 5.02 2.56 -11.42
CA SER A 181 3.73 2.19 -10.80
C SER A 181 3.59 0.67 -10.64
N ALA A 182 4.02 -0.12 -11.63
CA ALA A 182 4.00 -1.58 -11.54
C ALA A 182 4.97 -2.11 -10.46
N GLU A 183 6.21 -1.62 -10.43
CA GLU A 183 7.22 -2.01 -9.44
C GLU A 183 6.79 -1.66 -8.02
N LYS A 184 6.26 -0.45 -7.80
CA LYS A 184 5.80 0.02 -6.48
C LYS A 184 4.57 -0.75 -6.00
N GLY A 185 3.53 -0.84 -6.84
CA GLY A 185 2.30 -1.54 -6.51
C GLY A 185 2.53 -3.02 -6.27
N GLY A 186 3.23 -3.68 -7.19
CA GLY A 186 3.50 -5.11 -7.10
C GLY A 186 4.38 -5.49 -5.91
N ALA A 187 5.47 -4.75 -5.67
CA ALA A 187 6.34 -5.00 -4.52
C ALA A 187 5.60 -4.84 -3.18
N SER A 188 4.65 -3.90 -3.08
CA SER A 188 3.90 -3.66 -1.84
C SER A 188 3.04 -4.86 -1.45
N LEU A 189 2.31 -5.45 -2.40
CA LEU A 189 1.48 -6.63 -2.12
C LEU A 189 2.29 -7.92 -2.01
N ILE A 190 3.40 -8.05 -2.74
CA ILE A 190 4.32 -9.18 -2.55
C ILE A 190 4.90 -9.16 -1.13
N ALA A 191 5.35 -7.99 -0.65
CA ALA A 191 5.82 -7.83 0.73
C ALA A 191 4.71 -8.19 1.73
N ALA A 192 3.49 -7.70 1.50
CA ALA A 192 2.34 -8.07 2.33
C ALA A 192 2.09 -9.60 2.36
N GLY A 193 2.19 -10.28 1.22
CA GLY A 193 2.04 -11.74 1.15
C GLY A 193 3.14 -12.49 1.91
N PHE A 194 4.40 -12.05 1.81
CA PHE A 194 5.50 -12.61 2.59
C PHE A 194 5.30 -12.40 4.09
N LEU A 195 4.79 -11.25 4.52
CA LEU A 195 4.52 -10.97 5.93
C LEU A 195 3.40 -11.83 6.52
N ILE A 196 2.56 -12.44 5.68
CA ILE A 196 1.46 -13.33 6.07
C ILE A 196 1.89 -14.80 6.08
N GLU A 197 2.66 -15.25 5.10
CA GLU A 197 3.01 -16.68 4.92
C GLU A 197 4.48 -17.02 5.16
N GLY A 198 5.37 -16.03 5.24
CA GLY A 198 6.82 -16.19 5.33
C GLY A 198 7.46 -16.66 4.01
N ARG A 199 6.70 -17.36 3.16
CA ARG A 199 7.12 -17.88 1.86
C ARG A 199 5.99 -17.80 0.85
N LEU A 200 6.33 -17.45 -0.39
CA LEU A 200 5.38 -17.39 -1.50
C LEU A 200 5.84 -18.28 -2.67
N THR A 201 4.88 -18.91 -3.33
CA THR A 201 5.13 -19.56 -4.63
C THR A 201 5.19 -18.50 -5.72
N ARG A 202 5.78 -18.83 -6.88
CA ARG A 202 5.79 -17.93 -8.04
C ARG A 202 4.40 -17.52 -8.50
N ALA A 203 3.44 -18.44 -8.43
CA ALA A 203 2.05 -18.17 -8.80
C ALA A 203 1.39 -17.16 -7.85
N LYS A 204 1.64 -17.27 -6.54
CA LYS A 204 1.18 -16.27 -5.55
C LYS A 204 1.84 -14.91 -5.76
N MET A 205 3.14 -14.88 -6.03
CA MET A 205 3.83 -13.61 -6.33
C MET A 205 3.26 -12.93 -7.58
N ALA A 206 3.05 -13.67 -8.68
CA ALA A 206 2.46 -13.11 -9.90
C ALA A 206 1.03 -12.59 -9.69
N TYR A 207 0.24 -13.29 -8.87
CA TYR A 207 -1.10 -12.83 -8.48
C TYR A 207 -1.04 -11.53 -7.65
N LEU A 208 -0.17 -11.47 -6.64
CA LEU A 208 0.00 -10.28 -5.81
C LEU A 208 0.55 -9.09 -6.60
N GLU A 209 1.47 -9.33 -7.54
CA GLU A 209 2.00 -8.33 -8.46
C GLU A 209 0.89 -7.69 -9.30
N TYR A 210 0.04 -8.53 -9.90
CA TYR A 210 -1.12 -8.08 -10.67
C TYR A 210 -2.10 -7.25 -9.83
N LEU A 211 -2.49 -7.77 -8.66
CA LEU A 211 -3.35 -7.02 -7.75
C LEU A 211 -2.72 -5.67 -7.35
N GLY A 212 -1.41 -5.68 -7.07
CA GLY A 212 -0.69 -4.53 -6.55
C GLY A 212 -0.60 -3.42 -7.59
N PHE A 213 -0.35 -3.78 -8.85
CA PHE A 213 -0.37 -2.80 -9.93
C PHE A 213 -1.76 -2.17 -10.10
N GLY A 214 -2.83 -2.98 -10.07
CA GLY A 214 -4.21 -2.46 -10.16
C GLY A 214 -4.57 -1.51 -9.02
N LEU A 215 -4.14 -1.80 -7.78
CA LEU A 215 -4.35 -0.90 -6.64
C LEU A 215 -3.54 0.38 -6.77
N GLN A 216 -2.28 0.32 -7.23
CA GLN A 216 -1.49 1.53 -7.46
C GLN A 216 -2.14 2.46 -8.50
N LEU A 217 -2.71 1.90 -9.57
CA LEU A 217 -3.45 2.69 -10.56
C LEU A 217 -4.73 3.29 -9.98
N LEU A 218 -5.41 2.60 -9.06
CA LEU A 218 -6.58 3.13 -8.38
C LEU A 218 -6.19 4.30 -7.47
N ASP A 219 -5.12 4.16 -6.69
CA ASP A 219 -4.61 5.23 -5.83
C ASP A 219 -4.23 6.47 -6.68
N ASP A 220 -3.46 6.28 -7.77
CA ASP A 220 -3.09 7.35 -8.70
C ASP A 220 -4.33 8.04 -9.33
N LEU A 221 -5.42 7.30 -9.56
CA LEU A 221 -6.68 7.87 -10.05
C LEU A 221 -7.41 8.67 -8.96
N GLN A 222 -7.42 8.19 -7.71
CA GLN A 222 -8.03 8.91 -6.59
C GLN A 222 -7.30 10.22 -6.30
N ASP A 223 -5.99 10.25 -6.51
CA ASP A 223 -5.11 11.35 -6.13
C ASP A 223 -4.76 12.31 -7.28
N VAL A 224 -5.33 12.16 -8.49
CA VAL A 224 -5.07 13.00 -9.68
C VAL A 224 -4.95 14.50 -9.36
N LYS A 225 -5.89 15.06 -8.58
CA LYS A 225 -5.88 16.49 -8.23
C LYS A 225 -4.72 16.87 -7.32
N GLU A 226 -4.39 16.02 -6.36
CA GLU A 226 -3.29 16.22 -5.44
C GLU A 226 -1.95 16.04 -6.15
N ASP A 227 -1.82 15.01 -6.98
CA ASP A 227 -0.64 14.76 -7.80
C ASP A 227 -0.37 15.89 -8.78
N MET A 228 -1.40 16.42 -9.46
CA MET A 228 -1.23 17.61 -10.30
C MET A 228 -0.74 18.83 -9.51
N LYS A 229 -1.26 19.03 -8.29
CA LYS A 229 -0.86 20.14 -7.43
C LYS A 229 0.60 19.99 -6.97
N ASN A 230 1.04 18.77 -6.72
CA ASN A 230 2.39 18.44 -6.28
C ASN A 230 3.36 18.17 -7.46
N ASN A 231 2.88 18.27 -8.70
CA ASN A 231 3.62 18.00 -9.92
C ASN A 231 4.14 16.55 -10.03
N HIS A 232 3.41 15.62 -9.41
CA HIS A 232 3.68 14.19 -9.49
C HIS A 232 3.21 13.62 -10.83
N ARG A 233 4.05 12.78 -11.42
CA ARG A 233 3.82 12.17 -12.73
C ARG A 233 3.32 10.74 -12.60
N THR A 234 2.02 10.58 -12.80
CA THR A 234 1.32 9.29 -12.88
C THR A 234 0.77 9.08 -14.28
N ILE A 235 0.28 7.88 -14.58
CA ILE A 235 -0.36 7.59 -15.88
C ILE A 235 -1.51 8.57 -16.15
N PHE A 236 -2.27 8.94 -15.11
CA PHE A 236 -3.41 9.84 -15.25
C PHE A 236 -2.99 11.30 -15.40
N THR A 237 -2.04 11.81 -14.59
CA THR A 237 -1.59 13.21 -14.72
C THR A 237 -0.81 13.45 -16.01
N GLN A 238 -0.06 12.45 -16.48
CA GLN A 238 0.63 12.52 -17.77
C GLN A 238 -0.34 12.48 -18.96
N THR A 239 -1.41 11.67 -18.89
CA THR A 239 -2.49 11.69 -19.90
C THR A 239 -3.08 13.10 -20.04
N LEU A 240 -3.35 13.77 -18.91
CA LEU A 240 -3.86 15.14 -18.90
C LEU A 240 -2.84 16.15 -19.45
N ALA A 241 -1.56 16.00 -19.11
CA ALA A 241 -0.48 16.85 -19.62
C ALA A 241 -0.31 16.77 -21.15
N GLU A 242 -0.67 15.63 -21.75
CA GLU A 242 -0.72 15.43 -23.21
C GLU A 242 -2.00 15.97 -23.85
N GLY A 243 -2.88 16.60 -23.08
CA GLY A 243 -4.15 17.18 -23.55
C GLY A 243 -5.25 16.14 -23.80
N GLN A 244 -5.10 14.93 -23.28
CA GLN A 244 -6.09 13.86 -23.40
C GLN A 244 -7.04 13.84 -22.19
N MET A 245 -8.20 13.20 -22.36
CA MET A 245 -9.17 12.96 -21.28
C MET A 245 -8.89 11.64 -20.56
N LEU A 246 -9.38 11.50 -19.33
CA LEU A 246 -9.20 10.29 -18.52
C LEU A 246 -10.10 9.11 -18.94
N ASP A 247 -10.92 9.27 -19.97
CA ASP A 247 -11.84 8.24 -20.49
C ASP A 247 -11.13 6.90 -20.71
N ALA A 248 -10.11 6.90 -21.58
CA ALA A 248 -9.39 5.70 -21.96
C ALA A 248 -8.60 5.03 -20.81
N PRO A 249 -7.78 5.75 -20.02
CA PRO A 249 -7.07 5.11 -18.89
C PRO A 249 -8.04 4.59 -17.81
N THR A 250 -9.15 5.29 -17.54
CA THR A 250 -10.15 4.81 -16.57
C THR A 250 -10.87 3.57 -17.08
N ALA A 251 -11.24 3.52 -18.36
CA ALA A 251 -11.84 2.33 -18.97
C ALA A 251 -10.90 1.11 -18.91
N ARG A 252 -9.61 1.31 -19.18
CA ARG A 252 -8.59 0.25 -19.05
C ARG A 252 -8.45 -0.24 -17.61
N LEU A 253 -8.47 0.65 -16.62
CA LEU A 253 -8.42 0.26 -15.20
C LEU A 253 -9.66 -0.56 -14.80
N ILE A 254 -10.85 -0.15 -15.24
CA ILE A 254 -12.08 -0.92 -15.00
C ILE A 254 -11.97 -2.31 -15.65
N GLN A 255 -11.53 -2.38 -16.90
CA GLN A 255 -11.31 -3.64 -17.60
C GLN A 255 -10.27 -4.52 -16.90
N TYR A 256 -9.22 -3.92 -16.34
CA TYR A 256 -8.22 -4.61 -15.55
C TYR A 256 -8.86 -5.29 -14.34
N CYS A 257 -9.69 -4.58 -13.56
CA CYS A 257 -10.42 -5.18 -12.43
C CYS A 257 -11.33 -6.37 -12.87
N TYR A 258 -11.88 -6.34 -14.08
CA TYR A 258 -12.71 -7.44 -14.62
C TYR A 258 -11.92 -8.59 -15.25
N CYS A 259 -10.63 -8.41 -15.56
CA CYS A 259 -9.79 -9.45 -16.19
C CYS A 259 -9.25 -10.51 -15.19
N ALA A 260 -9.74 -10.47 -13.95
CA ALA A 260 -9.43 -11.41 -12.87
C ALA A 260 -9.53 -12.92 -13.22
N PRO A 261 -10.39 -13.40 -14.15
CA PRO A 261 -10.43 -14.81 -14.54
C PRO A 261 -9.11 -15.37 -15.07
N ALA A 262 -8.19 -14.53 -15.57
CA ALA A 262 -6.86 -14.95 -15.98
C ALA A 262 -6.02 -15.54 -14.84
N PHE A 263 -6.38 -15.28 -13.57
CA PHE A 263 -5.67 -15.77 -12.38
C PHE A 263 -6.34 -16.96 -11.68
N GLU A 264 -7.45 -17.48 -12.21
CA GLU A 264 -8.09 -18.71 -11.69
C GLU A 264 -7.19 -19.94 -11.89
N THR A 265 -6.29 -19.89 -12.89
CA THR A 265 -5.33 -20.97 -13.21
C THR A 265 -4.08 -20.97 -12.34
N PHE A 266 -3.87 -19.95 -11.50
CA PHE A 266 -2.66 -19.77 -10.70
C PHE A 266 -2.86 -20.09 -9.20
N SER A 267 -4.07 -20.43 -8.77
CA SER A 267 -4.31 -20.81 -7.37
C SER A 267 -3.91 -22.25 -7.11
N ASP A 268 -2.70 -22.46 -6.58
CA ASP A 268 -2.29 -23.72 -5.93
C ASP A 268 -2.81 -23.74 -4.49
N ASP A 269 -4.13 -23.69 -4.32
CA ASP A 269 -4.74 -23.46 -3.01
C ASP A 269 -5.32 -24.74 -2.41
N GLN A 270 -4.42 -25.65 -2.05
CA GLN A 270 -4.77 -26.92 -1.39
C GLN A 270 -5.46 -26.74 -0.02
N ARG A 271 -5.53 -25.50 0.50
CA ARG A 271 -6.20 -25.15 1.77
C ARG A 271 -7.66 -24.72 1.61
N THR A 272 -8.14 -24.56 0.38
CA THR A 272 -9.50 -24.08 0.12
C THR A 272 -10.50 -25.22 0.02
N VAL A 273 -11.63 -25.07 0.70
CA VAL A 273 -12.79 -25.98 0.60
C VAL A 273 -13.83 -25.32 -0.28
N SER A 274 -14.39 -26.06 -1.24
CA SER A 274 -15.50 -25.59 -2.07
C SER A 274 -16.82 -25.65 -1.31
N ASP A 275 -17.69 -24.67 -1.54
CA ASP A 275 -19.07 -24.74 -1.09
C ASP A 275 -19.78 -25.91 -1.79
N GLN A 276 -20.41 -26.79 -1.03
CA GLN A 276 -21.02 -28.01 -1.56
C GLN A 276 -22.22 -27.75 -2.49
N LYS A 277 -22.83 -26.57 -2.45
CA LYS A 277 -23.99 -26.20 -3.28
C LYS A 277 -23.57 -25.45 -4.54
N THR A 278 -22.58 -24.56 -4.44
CA THR A 278 -22.18 -23.70 -5.58
C THR A 278 -20.90 -24.17 -6.27
N GLY A 279 -20.10 -25.02 -5.62
CA GLY A 279 -18.78 -25.42 -6.09
C GLY A 279 -17.71 -24.32 -5.98
N VAL A 280 -18.07 -23.14 -5.50
CA VAL A 280 -17.20 -21.95 -5.41
C VAL A 280 -16.46 -21.95 -4.07
N THR A 281 -15.18 -21.59 -4.07
CA THR A 281 -14.37 -21.49 -2.84
C THR A 281 -14.51 -20.11 -2.19
N LEU A 282 -14.26 -20.02 -0.87
CA LEU A 282 -14.17 -18.73 -0.17
C LEU A 282 -13.15 -17.79 -0.84
N ALA A 283 -12.03 -18.34 -1.31
CA ALA A 283 -11.00 -17.57 -2.02
C ALA A 283 -11.53 -16.90 -3.28
N GLN A 284 -12.36 -17.60 -4.06
CA GLN A 284 -13.01 -17.04 -5.24
C GLN A 284 -13.99 -15.92 -4.85
N TYR A 285 -14.82 -16.12 -3.82
CA TYR A 285 -15.74 -15.08 -3.35
C TYR A 285 -15.00 -13.82 -2.88
N VAL A 286 -13.94 -13.97 -2.10
CA VAL A 286 -13.15 -12.83 -1.60
C VAL A 286 -12.48 -12.11 -2.77
N ARG A 287 -11.88 -12.83 -3.71
CA ARG A 287 -11.24 -12.25 -4.89
C ARG A 287 -12.23 -11.43 -5.73
N VAL A 288 -13.37 -12.01 -6.09
CA VAL A 288 -14.40 -11.31 -6.87
C VAL A 288 -14.91 -10.09 -6.11
N SER A 289 -15.13 -10.21 -4.80
CA SER A 289 -15.58 -9.10 -3.96
C SER A 289 -14.56 -7.95 -3.93
N MET A 290 -13.27 -8.25 -3.83
CA MET A 290 -12.21 -7.24 -3.89
C MET A 290 -12.19 -6.52 -5.23
N MET A 291 -12.26 -7.26 -6.34
CA MET A 291 -12.28 -6.67 -7.69
C MET A 291 -13.50 -5.76 -7.90
N MET A 292 -14.69 -6.22 -7.51
CA MET A 292 -15.92 -5.44 -7.60
C MET A 292 -15.85 -4.19 -6.72
N PHE A 293 -15.26 -4.30 -5.53
CA PHE A 293 -15.06 -3.17 -4.64
C PHE A 293 -14.07 -2.15 -5.23
N SER A 294 -12.98 -2.60 -5.87
CA SER A 294 -12.07 -1.70 -6.61
C SER A 294 -12.80 -0.91 -7.69
N VAL A 295 -13.74 -1.52 -8.43
CA VAL A 295 -14.56 -0.79 -9.42
C VAL A 295 -15.42 0.29 -8.75
N VAL A 296 -15.99 0.03 -7.57
CA VAL A 296 -16.73 1.05 -6.82
C VAL A 296 -15.83 2.22 -6.43
N LEU A 297 -14.58 1.95 -6.05
CA LEU A 297 -13.60 3.00 -5.74
C LEU A 297 -13.18 3.79 -7.00
N VAL A 298 -13.04 3.14 -8.16
CA VAL A 298 -12.83 3.83 -9.46
C VAL A 298 -13.99 4.77 -9.77
N LEU A 299 -15.23 4.31 -9.60
CA LEU A 299 -16.42 5.12 -9.83
C LEU A 299 -16.52 6.30 -8.86
N GLU A 300 -16.15 6.09 -7.59
CA GLU A 300 -16.04 7.18 -6.62
C GLU A 300 -15.00 8.23 -7.07
N ALA A 301 -13.79 7.80 -7.44
CA ALA A 301 -12.75 8.69 -7.93
C ALA A 301 -13.24 9.49 -9.15
N ALA A 302 -13.80 8.79 -10.14
CA ALA A 302 -14.33 9.40 -11.35
C ALA A 302 -15.42 10.45 -11.05
N SER A 303 -16.28 10.20 -10.06
CA SER A 303 -17.34 11.14 -9.67
C SER A 303 -16.80 12.53 -9.28
N ARG A 304 -15.57 12.61 -8.74
CA ARG A 304 -14.89 13.83 -8.27
C ARG A 304 -14.00 14.50 -9.32
N LEU A 305 -13.87 13.88 -10.50
CA LEU A 305 -12.96 14.29 -11.57
C LEU A 305 -13.72 14.64 -12.86
N GLN A 306 -14.97 15.10 -12.74
CA GLN A 306 -15.87 15.37 -13.86
C GLN A 306 -15.24 16.23 -14.97
N GLU A 307 -14.43 17.22 -14.60
CA GLU A 307 -13.74 18.13 -15.51
C GLU A 307 -12.69 17.46 -16.41
N PHE A 308 -12.27 16.24 -16.08
CA PHE A 308 -11.23 15.48 -16.78
C PHE A 308 -11.78 14.35 -17.67
N TYR A 309 -13.10 14.26 -17.80
CA TYR A 309 -13.79 13.27 -18.62
C TYR A 309 -14.61 13.91 -19.73
N SER A 310 -14.81 13.18 -20.83
CA SER A 310 -15.85 13.55 -21.78
C SER A 310 -17.23 13.44 -21.13
N LYS A 311 -18.17 14.30 -21.54
CA LYS A 311 -19.55 14.28 -21.04
C LYS A 311 -20.21 12.91 -21.24
N THR A 312 -19.98 12.27 -22.39
CA THR A 312 -20.57 10.97 -22.73
C THR A 312 -20.06 9.89 -21.80
N PHE A 313 -18.75 9.78 -21.64
CA PHE A 313 -18.15 8.75 -20.79
C PHE A 313 -18.48 8.95 -19.31
N TYR A 314 -18.48 10.18 -18.81
CA TYR A 314 -18.87 10.48 -17.43
C TYR A 314 -20.30 10.04 -17.11
N LEU A 315 -21.23 10.27 -18.05
CA LEU A 315 -22.63 9.83 -17.90
C LEU A 315 -22.77 8.31 -17.95
N GLU A 316 -21.95 7.63 -18.76
CA GLU A 316 -21.89 6.16 -18.79
C GLU A 316 -21.42 5.61 -17.43
N LEU A 317 -20.30 6.11 -16.89
CA LEU A 317 -19.82 5.73 -15.55
C LEU A 317 -20.87 5.97 -14.47
N ALA A 318 -21.55 7.12 -14.51
CA ALA A 318 -22.61 7.44 -13.55
C ALA A 318 -23.77 6.45 -13.64
N SER A 319 -24.10 5.94 -14.83
CA SER A 319 -25.18 4.96 -15.03
C SER A 319 -24.84 3.55 -14.53
N LEU A 320 -23.55 3.21 -14.48
CA LEU A 320 -23.06 1.92 -13.99
C LEU A 320 -22.90 1.89 -12.46
N SER A 321 -22.92 3.06 -11.83
CA SER A 321 -22.67 3.18 -10.39
C SER A 321 -23.87 2.75 -9.55
N PRO A 322 -23.67 1.89 -8.53
CA PRO A 322 -24.74 1.53 -7.60
C PRO A 322 -25.14 2.69 -6.67
N LEU A 323 -24.32 3.75 -6.60
CA LEU A 323 -24.54 4.97 -5.82
C LEU A 323 -24.59 6.18 -6.75
N THR A 324 -25.39 7.19 -6.42
CA THR A 324 -25.40 8.39 -7.26
C THR A 324 -24.05 9.10 -7.19
N PHE A 325 -23.60 9.64 -8.31
CA PHE A 325 -22.37 10.43 -8.34
C PHE A 325 -22.43 11.66 -7.44
N ASN A 326 -23.63 12.20 -7.17
CA ASN A 326 -23.79 13.29 -6.21
C ASN A 326 -23.46 12.83 -4.78
N ASP A 327 -23.88 11.63 -4.39
CA ASP A 327 -23.54 11.05 -3.08
C ASP A 327 -22.04 10.76 -2.98
N LEU A 328 -21.42 10.22 -4.05
CA LEU A 328 -19.99 9.90 -4.09
C LEU A 328 -19.09 11.13 -4.08
N LYS A 329 -19.56 12.27 -4.61
CA LYS A 329 -18.82 13.55 -4.53
C LYS A 329 -18.66 14.06 -3.10
N THR A 330 -19.63 13.78 -2.22
CA THR A 330 -19.74 14.42 -0.90
C THR A 330 -19.19 13.57 0.23
N VAL A 331 -19.18 12.24 0.09
CA VAL A 331 -18.73 11.32 1.15
C VAL A 331 -17.89 10.20 0.54
N ARG A 332 -16.67 9.95 1.05
CA ARG A 332 -15.88 8.81 0.57
C ARG A 332 -16.55 7.50 0.95
N VAL A 333 -16.47 6.48 0.11
CA VAL A 333 -16.94 5.13 0.45
C VAL A 333 -16.20 4.64 1.70
N GLU A 334 -14.92 5.00 1.83
CA GLU A 334 -14.11 4.79 3.03
C GLU A 334 -14.75 5.42 4.29
N ASP A 335 -15.28 6.64 4.21
CA ASP A 335 -15.94 7.32 5.35
C ASP A 335 -17.23 6.60 5.77
N LYS A 336 -17.96 6.04 4.79
CA LYS A 336 -19.17 5.24 5.07
C LYS A 336 -18.81 3.91 5.72
N LEU A 337 -17.78 3.22 5.23
CA LEU A 337 -17.25 2.01 5.86
C LEU A 337 -16.75 2.31 7.27
N TRP A 338 -16.08 3.46 7.45
CA TRP A 338 -15.65 3.94 8.75
C TRP A 338 -16.83 4.13 9.71
N ALA A 339 -17.89 4.81 9.31
CA ALA A 339 -19.07 5.00 10.15
C ALA A 339 -19.69 3.67 10.58
N ILE A 340 -19.70 2.65 9.70
CA ILE A 340 -20.17 1.30 10.03
C ILE A 340 -19.26 0.64 11.08
N VAL A 341 -17.94 0.71 10.90
CA VAL A 341 -16.97 0.13 11.86
C VAL A 341 -17.07 0.83 13.21
N ARG A 342 -17.25 2.16 13.23
CA ARG A 342 -17.39 2.96 14.45
C ARG A 342 -18.69 2.62 15.20
N ASN A 343 -19.83 2.61 14.50
CA ASN A 343 -21.15 2.43 15.12
C ASN A 343 -21.45 1.00 15.59
N GLN A 344 -20.63 0.02 15.22
CA GLN A 344 -20.76 -1.34 15.74
C GLN A 344 -20.07 -1.54 17.10
N TRP A 345 -19.32 -0.55 17.60
CA TRP A 345 -18.41 -0.73 18.76
C TRP A 345 -18.27 0.47 19.70
N PHE A 346 -18.68 1.67 19.29
CA PHE A 346 -19.01 2.79 20.18
C PHE A 346 -20.53 2.93 20.28
#